data_AF-A0A0B2RFA0-F1
#
_entry.id   AF-A0A0B2RFA0-F1
#
_cell.length_a   1.000
_cell.length_b   1.000
_cell.length_c   1.000
_cell.angle_alpha   90.00
_cell.angle_beta   90.00
_cell.angle_gamma   90.00
#
_symmetry.space_group_name_H-M   'P 1'
#
loop_
_entity.id
_entity.type
_entity.pdbx_description
1 polymer ?
#
loop_
_entity_poly.entity_id
_entity_poly.type
_entity_poly.pdbx_seq_one_letter_code
_entity_poly.pdbx_strand_id
1 'polypeptide(L)'
;MLQILSWLLWSKISGISVMATRLQFENNCEVGVFSKLTNAYCLFAIGGSENFYSGFEAELADVIPVVKTSIGGTRIVGRLCVGNKNGLLLPHTTTDQELQHLRNSLPDCRGDF
;
A
#
# COMPACT_ATOMS: atom_id res chain seq x y z
N MET A 1 -2.05 11.26 38.60
CA MET A 1 -2.31 12.41 37.70
C MET A 1 -1.26 12.53 36.60
N LEU A 2 0.03 12.55 36.91
CA LEU A 2 1.13 12.68 35.92
C LEU A 2 1.27 11.50 34.94
N GLN A 3 0.98 10.25 35.37
CA GLN A 3 1.06 9.06 34.50
C GLN A 3 0.02 9.05 33.35
N ILE A 4 -1.18 9.59 33.59
CA ILE A 4 -2.25 9.66 32.58
C ILE A 4 -1.93 10.72 31.51
N LEU A 5 -1.34 11.86 31.92
CA LEU A 5 -0.86 12.89 31.01
C LEU A 5 0.29 12.39 30.14
N SER A 6 1.23 11.61 30.69
CA SER A 6 2.30 10.99 29.92
C SER A 6 1.76 10.02 28.85
N TRP A 7 0.69 9.29 29.14
CA TRP A 7 0.07 8.34 28.21
C TRP A 7 -0.73 9.02 27.09
N LEU A 8 -1.46 10.10 27.43
CA LEU A 8 -2.15 10.95 26.44
C LEU A 8 -1.19 11.70 25.53
N LEU A 9 -0.07 12.17 26.09
CA LEU A 9 0.99 12.81 25.31
C LEU A 9 1.70 11.78 24.43
N TRP A 10 1.98 10.57 24.95
CA TRP A 10 2.56 9.47 24.18
C TRP A 10 1.62 9.01 23.05
N SER A 11 0.30 8.93 23.28
CA SER A 11 -0.69 8.61 22.24
C SER A 11 -0.76 9.66 21.14
N LYS A 12 -0.51 10.94 21.45
CA LYS A 12 -0.43 12.04 20.48
C LYS A 12 0.93 12.08 19.77
N ILE A 13 2.00 11.62 20.43
CA ILE A 13 3.37 11.56 19.91
C ILE A 13 3.61 10.31 19.06
N SER A 14 2.91 9.20 19.34
CA SER A 14 3.12 7.95 18.62
C SER A 14 2.52 7.94 17.21
N GLY A 15 1.68 8.92 16.83
CA GLY A 15 1.12 9.04 15.47
C GLY A 15 0.26 7.87 14.97
N ILE A 16 0.20 6.76 15.72
CA ILE A 16 -0.59 5.58 15.38
C ILE A 16 -2.03 5.83 15.85
N SER A 17 -2.72 6.69 15.10
CA SER A 17 -4.17 6.62 15.05
C SER A 17 -4.51 5.33 14.29
N VAL A 18 -5.08 4.33 14.96
CA VAL A 18 -5.61 3.15 14.27
C VAL A 18 -6.91 3.57 13.59
N MET A 19 -6.79 4.28 12.47
CA MET A 19 -7.91 4.85 11.73
C MET A 19 -8.28 3.93 10.56
N ALA A 20 -9.54 3.51 10.52
CA ALA A 20 -10.09 2.76 9.39
C ALA A 20 -10.78 3.73 8.43
N THR A 21 -10.05 4.21 7.43
CA THR A 21 -10.60 5.09 6.38
C THR A 21 -11.44 4.27 5.41
N ARG A 22 -12.69 4.69 5.19
CA ARG A 22 -13.58 4.04 4.22
C ARG A 22 -13.39 4.66 2.85
N LEU A 23 -13.01 3.83 1.88
CA LEU A 23 -12.82 4.22 0.49
C LEU A 23 -13.68 3.34 -0.42
N GLN A 24 -14.06 3.88 -1.58
CA GLN A 24 -14.80 3.17 -2.62
C GLN A 24 -14.12 3.37 -3.97
N PHE A 25 -13.96 2.29 -4.72
CA PHE A 25 -13.34 2.31 -6.05
C PHE A 25 -14.44 2.14 -7.10
N GLU A 26 -14.73 3.14 -7.93
CA GLU A 26 -15.76 3.06 -9.00
C GLU A 26 -17.12 2.51 -8.49
N ASN A 27 -17.59 2.95 -7.32
CA ASN A 27 -18.79 2.44 -6.60
C ASN A 27 -18.70 0.99 -6.07
N ASN A 28 -17.51 0.39 -6.07
CA ASN A 28 -17.24 -0.92 -5.49
C ASN A 28 -16.60 -0.80 -4.09
N CYS A 29 -17.08 -1.61 -3.15
CA CYS A 29 -16.56 -1.71 -1.79
C CYS A 29 -15.33 -2.63 -1.67
N GLU A 30 -14.98 -3.35 -2.74
CA GLU A 30 -13.88 -4.33 -2.76
C GLU A 30 -12.49 -3.68 -2.95
N VAL A 31 -12.13 -2.78 -2.04
CA VAL A 31 -10.86 -2.02 -2.01
C VAL A 31 -9.63 -2.96 -2.13
N GLY A 32 -9.68 -4.11 -1.46
CA GLY A 32 -8.59 -5.09 -1.42
C GLY A 32 -8.36 -5.87 -2.72
N VAL A 33 -9.27 -5.78 -3.69
CA VAL A 33 -9.06 -6.36 -5.02
C VAL A 33 -8.13 -5.48 -5.86
N PHE A 34 -8.23 -4.16 -5.67
CA PHE A 34 -7.53 -3.15 -6.46
C PHE A 34 -6.26 -2.61 -5.79
N SER A 35 -6.05 -2.92 -4.51
CA SER A 35 -4.89 -2.44 -3.75
C SER A 35 -4.27 -3.56 -2.91
N LYS A 36 -2.96 -3.49 -2.70
CA LYS A 36 -2.24 -4.40 -1.80
C LYS A 36 -1.40 -3.58 -0.84
N LEU A 37 -1.78 -3.61 0.43
CA LEU A 37 -1.08 -2.91 1.49
C LEU A 37 -0.18 -3.88 2.25
N THR A 38 1.11 -3.53 2.38
CA THR A 38 2.08 -4.24 3.21
C THR A 38 2.78 -3.26 4.14
N ASN A 39 3.57 -3.75 5.09
CA ASN A 39 4.28 -2.90 6.04
C ASN A 39 5.39 -2.04 5.40
N ALA A 40 5.83 -2.35 4.18
CA ALA A 40 6.94 -1.66 3.52
C ALA A 40 6.55 -0.95 2.22
N TYR A 41 5.47 -1.38 1.57
CA TYR A 41 5.03 -0.82 0.30
C TYR A 41 3.52 -1.02 0.11
N CYS A 42 2.91 -0.13 -0.67
CA CYS A 42 1.54 -0.27 -1.12
C CYS A 42 1.50 -0.37 -2.64
N LEU A 43 0.84 -1.39 -3.18
CA LEU A 43 0.57 -1.52 -4.61
C LEU A 43 -0.85 -1.09 -4.91
N PHE A 44 -1.00 -0.46 -6.05
CA PHE A 44 -2.25 0.14 -6.46
C PHE A 44 -2.52 -0.13 -7.93
N ALA A 45 -3.75 -0.51 -8.26
CA ALA A 45 -4.15 -0.75 -9.64
C ALA A 45 -4.20 0.54 -10.47
N ILE A 46 -3.58 0.51 -11.66
CA ILE A 46 -3.72 1.61 -12.62
C ILE A 46 -5.18 1.74 -13.06
N GLY A 47 -5.67 2.98 -13.17
CA GLY A 47 -7.03 3.29 -13.62
C GLY A 47 -8.07 3.34 -12.51
N GLY A 48 -7.67 3.74 -11.29
CA GLY A 48 -8.59 4.12 -10.22
C GLY A 48 -8.97 5.59 -10.24
N SER A 49 -10.08 5.92 -9.58
CA SER A 49 -10.46 7.31 -9.34
C SER A 49 -9.41 8.02 -8.47
N GLU A 50 -9.10 9.27 -8.79
CA GLU A 50 -8.14 10.07 -8.02
C GLU A 50 -8.55 10.16 -6.55
N ASN A 51 -9.85 10.25 -6.26
CA ASN A 51 -10.40 10.24 -4.91
C ASN A 51 -9.89 9.06 -4.06
N PHE A 52 -9.79 7.88 -4.66
CA PHE A 52 -9.31 6.70 -3.96
C PHE A 52 -7.80 6.78 -3.76
N TYR A 53 -7.04 7.22 -4.76
CA TYR A 53 -5.60 7.43 -4.63
C TYR A 53 -5.25 8.49 -3.56
N SER A 54 -5.94 9.63 -3.53
CA SER A 54 -5.76 10.68 -2.53
C SER A 54 -6.02 10.19 -1.11
N GLY A 55 -6.96 9.26 -0.92
CA GLY A 55 -7.22 8.66 0.39
C GLY A 55 -6.08 7.80 0.91
N PHE A 56 -5.36 7.10 0.01
CA PHE A 56 -4.15 6.36 0.38
C PHE A 56 -2.95 7.30 0.52
N GLU A 57 -2.81 8.28 -0.37
CA GLU A 57 -1.69 9.23 -0.31
C GLU A 57 -1.74 10.08 0.97
N ALA A 58 -2.92 10.53 1.40
CA ALA A 58 -3.09 11.31 2.63
C ALA A 58 -2.61 10.59 3.90
N GLU A 59 -2.76 9.27 3.96
CA GLU A 59 -2.43 8.47 5.15
C GLU A 59 -1.06 7.76 5.04
N LEU A 60 -0.64 7.40 3.82
CA LEU A 60 0.54 6.55 3.61
C LEU A 60 1.75 7.28 2.99
N ALA A 61 1.59 8.44 2.37
CA ALA A 61 2.67 9.07 1.59
C ALA A 61 3.94 9.32 2.42
N ASP A 62 3.79 9.60 3.72
CA ASP A 62 4.92 9.89 4.61
C ASP A 62 5.66 8.63 5.09
N VAL A 63 5.05 7.44 5.01
CA VAL A 63 5.57 6.22 5.66
C VAL A 63 5.93 5.12 4.66
N ILE A 64 5.08 4.86 3.66
CA ILE A 64 5.32 3.80 2.68
C ILE A 64 5.09 4.28 1.24
N PRO A 65 5.94 3.85 0.28
CA PRO A 65 5.75 4.19 -1.12
C PRO A 65 4.47 3.55 -1.67
N VAL A 66 3.66 4.36 -2.35
CA VAL A 66 2.46 3.93 -3.07
C VAL A 66 2.79 3.81 -4.56
N VAL A 67 2.78 2.59 -5.09
CA VAL A 67 3.18 2.29 -6.47
C VAL A 67 1.96 1.94 -7.31
N LYS A 68 1.75 2.66 -8.41
CA LYS A 68 0.68 2.38 -9.38
C LYS A 68 1.17 1.38 -10.43
N THR A 69 0.62 0.18 -10.43
CA THR A 69 1.01 -0.89 -11.34
C THR A 69 -0.22 -1.66 -11.84
N SER A 70 -0.09 -2.31 -12.99
CA SER A 70 -0.99 -3.36 -13.45
C SER A 70 -0.24 -4.68 -13.35
N ILE A 71 -0.97 -5.79 -13.28
CA ILE A 71 -0.37 -7.12 -13.23
C ILE A 71 -1.00 -7.96 -14.33
N GLY A 72 -0.21 -8.30 -15.35
CA GLY A 72 -0.69 -8.97 -16.55
C GLY A 72 -1.74 -8.15 -17.29
N GLY A 73 -1.59 -6.82 -17.31
CA GLY A 73 -2.55 -5.90 -17.94
C GLY A 73 -3.91 -5.80 -17.23
N THR A 74 -4.04 -6.35 -16.03
CA THR A 74 -5.29 -6.29 -15.25
C THR A 74 -5.20 -5.29 -14.10
N ARG A 75 -6.37 -4.78 -13.69
CA ARG A 75 -6.53 -3.85 -12.56
C ARG A 75 -6.70 -4.57 -11.21
N ILE A 76 -6.57 -5.89 -11.14
CA ILE A 76 -6.88 -6.68 -9.93
C ILE A 76 -5.61 -7.08 -9.15
N VAL A 77 -4.73 -6.11 -8.91
CA VAL A 77 -3.40 -6.33 -8.33
C VAL A 77 -3.43 -6.94 -6.92
N GLY A 78 -4.42 -6.56 -6.11
CA GLY A 78 -4.53 -7.03 -4.73
C GLY A 78 -4.86 -8.52 -4.62
N ARG A 79 -5.52 -9.07 -5.65
CA ARG A 79 -5.94 -10.47 -5.73
C ARG A 79 -4.90 -11.36 -6.40
N LEU A 80 -4.19 -10.84 -7.40
CA LEU A 80 -3.18 -11.59 -8.14
C LEU A 80 -1.84 -11.69 -7.42
N CYS A 81 -1.53 -10.70 -6.57
CA CYS A 81 -0.24 -10.62 -5.90
C CYS A 81 -0.35 -10.91 -4.40
N VAL A 82 0.64 -11.62 -3.89
CA VAL A 82 0.81 -11.88 -2.46
C VAL A 82 2.21 -11.45 -2.08
N GLY A 83 2.34 -10.63 -1.05
CA GLY A 83 3.63 -10.13 -0.63
C GLY A 83 3.63 -9.68 0.81
N ASN A 84 4.81 -9.61 1.37
CA ASN A 84 5.10 -9.06 2.68
C ASN A 84 6.29 -8.10 2.57
N LYS A 85 6.74 -7.54 3.70
CA LYS A 85 7.88 -6.62 3.72
C LYS A 85 9.18 -7.20 3.13
N ASN A 86 9.32 -8.53 3.09
CA ASN A 86 10.52 -9.22 2.63
C ASN A 86 10.45 -9.58 1.14
N GLY A 87 9.29 -9.52 0.50
CA GLY A 87 9.16 -9.88 -0.90
C GLY A 87 7.73 -9.93 -1.43
N LEU A 88 7.63 -9.86 -2.75
CA LEU A 88 6.38 -9.87 -3.51
C LEU A 88 6.37 -11.05 -4.49
N LEU A 89 5.33 -11.88 -4.43
CA LEU A 89 5.05 -12.93 -5.39
C LEU A 89 4.09 -12.41 -6.45
N LEU A 90 4.48 -12.64 -7.70
CA LEU A 90 3.77 -12.21 -8.90
C LEU A 90 3.34 -13.45 -9.71
N PRO A 91 2.21 -13.39 -10.43
CA PRO A 91 1.82 -14.46 -11.34
C PRO A 91 2.74 -14.50 -12.56
N HIS A 92 2.80 -15.67 -13.20
CA HIS A 92 3.57 -15.88 -14.44
C HIS A 92 3.08 -15.03 -15.63
N THR A 93 1.88 -14.46 -15.54
CA THR A 93 1.28 -13.59 -16.56
C THR A 93 1.77 -12.14 -16.49
N THR A 94 2.60 -11.80 -15.50
CA THR A 94 3.13 -10.45 -15.33
C THR A 94 4.11 -10.12 -16.46
N THR A 95 3.99 -8.94 -17.04
CA THR A 95 4.87 -8.52 -18.14
C THR A 95 6.22 -8.01 -17.62
N ASP A 96 7.27 -8.12 -18.43
CA ASP A 96 8.61 -7.64 -18.04
C ASP A 96 8.64 -6.14 -17.74
N GLN A 97 7.79 -5.34 -18.42
CA GLN A 97 7.65 -3.90 -18.15
C GLN A 97 7.08 -3.63 -16.75
N GLU A 98 6.03 -4.35 -16.35
CA GLU A 98 5.45 -4.25 -15.01
C GLU A 98 6.46 -4.69 -13.94
N LEU A 99 7.22 -5.76 -14.22
CA LEU A 99 8.24 -6.28 -13.32
C LEU A 99 9.39 -5.28 -13.14
N GLN A 100 9.86 -4.66 -14.22
CA GLN A 100 10.89 -3.63 -14.15
C GLN A 100 10.39 -2.38 -13.40
N HIS A 101 9.13 -1.98 -13.62
CA HIS A 101 8.51 -0.88 -12.90
C HIS A 101 8.46 -1.14 -11.39
N LEU A 102 8.07 -2.35 -10.99
CA LEU A 102 8.05 -2.77 -9.58
C LEU A 102 9.44 -2.76 -8.96
N ARG A 103 10.45 -3.27 -9.67
CA ARG A 103 11.85 -3.25 -9.18
C ARG A 103 12.40 -1.84 -8.97
N ASN A 104 12.01 -0.90 -9.82
CA ASN A 104 12.46 0.49 -9.68
C ASN A 104 11.74 1.26 -8.56
N SER A 105 10.54 0.81 -8.18
CA SER A 105 9.68 1.53 -7.24
C SER A 105 9.67 0.93 -5.83
N LEU A 106 10.00 -0.35 -5.71
CA LEU A 106 10.11 -1.02 -4.42
C LEU A 106 11.51 -0.77 -3.82
N PRO A 107 11.61 -0.51 -2.51
CA PRO A 107 12.90 -0.47 -1.84
C PRO A 107 13.60 -1.82 -1.98
N ASP A 108 14.92 -1.81 -2.20
CA ASP A 108 15.70 -3.04 -2.37
C ASP A 108 15.58 -3.92 -1.12
N CYS A 109 14.81 -5.02 -1.21
CA CYS A 109 14.66 -6.01 -0.13
C CYS A 109 15.94 -6.86 0.07
N ARG A 110 17.07 -6.46 -0.52
CA ARG A 110 18.35 -7.15 -0.33
C ARG A 110 18.79 -6.83 1.08
N GLY A 111 18.50 -7.73 2.01
CA GLY A 111 19.00 -7.67 3.37
C GLY A 111 20.50 -7.41 3.36
N ASP A 112 20.85 -6.19 3.77
CA ASP A 112 22.09 -5.83 4.39
C ASP A 112 22.29 -6.78 5.60
N PHE A 113 23.07 -7.83 5.35
CA PHE A 113 23.78 -8.61 6.36
C PHE A 113 25.21 -8.06 6.47
#